data_AF-A0A356UEQ6-F1
#
_entry.id   AF-A0A356UEQ6-F1
#
_cell.length_a   1.000
_cell.length_b   1.000
_cell.length_c   1.000
_cell.angle_alpha   90.00
_cell.angle_beta   90.00
_cell.angle_gamma   90.00
#
_symmetry.space_group_name_H-M   'P 1'
#
loop_
_entity.id
_entity.type
_entity.pdbx_description
1 polymer ?
#
loop_
_entity_poly.entity_id
_entity_poly.type
_entity_poly.pdbx_seq_one_letter_code
_entity_poly.pdbx_strand_id
1 'polypeptide(L)' 'EYPMPVFDRVSPRPAIKDLSKAKIALVTSGGIVPKGNPDRIESSSASKFGRYDISGINDLTEETFETAHGGYDPVYA' A
#
# COMPACT_ATOMS: atom_id res chain seq x y z
N GLU A 1 -32.20 5.77 8.50
CA GLU A 1 -31.63 4.74 7.61
C GLU A 1 -30.51 5.37 6.82
N TYR A 2 -29.32 4.76 6.78
CA TYR A 2 -28.25 5.27 5.92
C TYR A 2 -28.60 4.92 4.47
N PRO A 3 -28.47 5.85 3.51
CA PRO A 3 -28.73 5.55 2.12
C PRO A 3 -27.82 4.42 1.64
N MET A 4 -28.39 3.50 0.86
CA MET A 4 -27.63 2.42 0.22
C MET A 4 -26.49 3.03 -0.62
N PRO A 5 -25.28 2.45 -0.56
CA PRO A 5 -24.15 2.95 -1.32
C PRO A 5 -24.45 2.89 -2.82
N VAL A 6 -24.25 4.00 -3.51
CA VAL A 6 -24.27 4.02 -4.97
C VAL A 6 -22.91 3.58 -5.45
N PHE A 7 -22.85 2.40 -6.07
CA PHE A 7 -21.61 1.90 -6.65
C PHE A 7 -21.30 2.66 -7.94
N ASP A 8 -20.17 3.35 -7.96
CA ASP A 8 -19.65 3.94 -9.18
C ASP A 8 -19.11 2.85 -10.12
N ARG A 9 -19.27 3.06 -11.42
CA ARG A 9 -18.70 2.20 -12.46
C ARG A 9 -17.68 3.00 -13.24
N VAL A 10 -16.41 2.68 -13.02
CA VAL A 10 -15.30 3.34 -13.72
C VAL A 10 -14.97 2.55 -14.99
N SER A 11 -14.88 3.23 -16.12
CA SER A 11 -14.38 2.63 -17.37
C SER A 11 -12.90 2.26 -17.22
N PRO A 12 -12.48 1.02 -17.53
CA PRO A 12 -11.08 0.64 -17.48
C PRO A 12 -10.22 1.53 -18.39
N ARG A 13 -9.00 1.84 -17.94
CA ARG A 13 -8.04 2.55 -18.81
C ARG A 13 -7.64 1.66 -20.00
N PRO A 14 -7.33 2.26 -21.17
CA PRO A 14 -6.76 1.52 -22.29
C PRO A 14 -5.50 0.75 -21.88
N ALA A 15 -5.25 -0.37 -22.57
CA ALA A 15 -4.07 -1.18 -22.34
C ALA A 15 -2.77 -0.38 -22.55
N ILE A 16 -1.78 -0.61 -21.68
CA ILE A 16 -0.43 -0.06 -21.83
C ILE A 16 0.27 -0.86 -22.94
N LYS A 17 0.50 -0.23 -24.10
CA LYS A 17 1.07 -0.90 -25.27
C LYS A 17 2.56 -1.22 -25.14
N ASP A 18 3.30 -0.43 -24.38
CA ASP A 18 4.75 -0.54 -24.23
C ASP A 18 5.12 -0.45 -22.75
N LEU A 19 5.26 -1.61 -22.11
CA LEU A 19 5.63 -1.71 -20.69
C LEU A 19 7.07 -1.25 -20.43
N SER A 20 7.96 -1.27 -21.42
CA SER A 20 9.36 -0.86 -21.22
C SER A 20 9.51 0.63 -20.89
N LYS A 21 8.50 1.44 -21.24
CA LYS A 21 8.41 2.87 -20.94
C LYS A 21 7.57 3.17 -19.70
N ALA A 22 6.94 2.15 -19.11
CA ALA A 22 6.05 2.34 -17.98
C ALA A 22 6.85 2.42 -16.67
N LYS A 23 6.48 3.37 -15.81
CA LYS A 23 6.88 3.37 -14.41
C LYS A 23 5.79 2.69 -13.60
N ILE A 24 6.11 1.55 -13.00
CA ILE A 24 5.19 0.76 -12.18
C ILE A 24 5.46 1.10 -10.72
N ALA A 25 4.39 1.26 -9.94
CA ALA A 25 4.45 1.42 -8.50
C ALA A 25 3.46 0.45 -7.85
N LEU A 26 3.86 -0.16 -6.74
CA LEU A 26 2.97 -0.91 -5.85
C LEU A 26 2.46 0.05 -4.79
N VAL A 27 1.14 0.12 -4.61
CA VAL A 27 0.50 0.99 -3.62
C VAL A 27 -0.44 0.14 -2.78
N THR A 28 -0.29 0.21 -1.46
CA THR A 28 -1.05 -0.56 -0.48
C THR A 28 -1.59 0.37 0.61
N SER A 29 -2.80 0.11 1.07
CA SER A 29 -3.40 0.76 2.25
C SER A 29 -3.21 -0.04 3.54
N GLY A 30 -2.51 -1.17 3.49
CA GLY A 30 -2.31 -2.08 4.64
C GLY A 30 -1.32 -1.55 5.69
N GLY A 31 -0.69 -0.40 5.44
CA GLY A 31 0.23 0.24 6.40
C GLY A 31 1.56 -0.46 6.57
N ILE A 32 2.01 -1.21 5.55
CA ILE A 32 3.35 -1.82 5.54
C ILE A 32 4.41 -0.71 5.51
N VAL A 33 5.36 -0.79 6.44
CA VAL A 33 6.50 0.13 6.60
C VAL A 33 7.79 -0.66 6.77
N PRO A 34 8.97 -0.07 6.50
CA PRO A 34 10.24 -0.67 6.87
C PRO A 34 10.29 -0.96 8.38
N LYS A 35 11.04 -1.99 8.77
CA LYS A 35 11.16 -2.43 10.15
C LYS A 35 11.47 -1.26 11.10
N GLY A 36 10.72 -1.19 12.21
CA GLY A 36 10.85 -0.14 13.22
C GLY A 36 10.16 1.17 12.86
N ASN A 37 9.41 1.23 11.75
CA ASN A 37 8.64 2.40 11.31
C ASN A 37 9.46 3.71 11.36
N PRO A 38 10.55 3.83 10.57
CA PRO A 38 11.50 4.94 10.70
C PRO A 38 10.86 6.31 10.44
N ASP A 39 9.85 6.37 9.56
CA ASP A 39 9.12 7.59 9.21
C ASP A 39 8.00 7.94 10.20
N ARG A 40 7.78 7.07 11.20
CA ARG A 40 6.74 7.23 12.23
C ARG A 40 5.37 7.49 11.62
N ILE A 41 5.00 6.64 10.65
CA ILE A 41 3.65 6.61 10.10
C ILE A 41 2.69 6.27 11.25
N GLU A 42 1.61 7.04 11.37
CA GLU A 42 0.65 6.88 12.44
C GLU A 42 -0.13 5.56 12.29
N SER A 43 -0.40 4.88 13.40
CA SER A 43 -1.08 3.58 13.39
C SER A 43 -2.58 3.64 13.11
N SER A 44 -3.16 4.84 13.21
CA SER A 44 -4.54 5.15 12.87
C SER A 44 -4.62 6.56 12.30
N SER A 45 -5.59 6.80 11.42
CA SER A 45 -5.81 8.12 10.82
C SER A 45 -4.52 8.74 10.24
N ALA A 46 -3.71 7.92 9.57
CA ALA A 46 -2.42 8.33 9.03
C ALA A 46 -2.58 9.54 8.12
N SER A 47 -1.79 10.58 8.39
CA SER A 47 -1.76 11.82 7.59
C SER A 47 -0.64 11.80 6.55
N LYS A 48 0.23 10.79 6.62
CA LYS A 48 1.43 10.60 5.82
C LYS A 48 1.31 9.33 4.99
N PHE A 49 2.03 9.30 3.87
CA PHE A 49 2.29 8.07 3.14
C PHE A 49 3.79 7.87 2.97
N GLY A 50 4.25 6.63 3.09
CA GLY A 50 5.62 6.25 2.82
C GLY A 50 5.83 6.04 1.32
N ARG A 51 7.01 6.41 0.82
CA ARG A 51 7.46 6.05 -0.53
C ARG A 51 8.83 5.41 -0.42
N TYR A 52 8.87 4.11 -0.70
CA TYR A 52 10.06 3.29 -0.56
C TYR A 52 10.50 2.78 -1.92
N ASP A 53 11.81 2.73 -2.15
CA ASP A 53 12.36 1.98 -3.27
C ASP A 53 12.31 0.49 -2.88
N ILE A 54 11.65 -0.30 -3.72
CA ILE A 54 11.52 -1.75 -3.55
C ILE A 54 12.31 -2.51 -4.61
N SER A 55 13.21 -1.84 -5.32
CA SER A 55 14.07 -2.47 -6.31
C SER A 55 14.89 -3.60 -5.68
N GLY A 56 14.77 -4.80 -6.26
CA GLY A 56 15.45 -6.00 -5.75
C GLY A 56 14.78 -6.67 -4.55
N ILE A 57 13.67 -6.13 -4.05
CA ILE A 57 12.86 -6.75 -3.01
C ILE A 57 11.87 -7.70 -3.67
N ASN A 58 12.06 -9.00 -3.45
CA ASN A 58 11.18 -10.03 -3.98
C ASN A 58 10.15 -10.51 -2.95
N ASP A 59 10.41 -10.25 -1.67
CA ASP A 59 9.56 -10.66 -0.56
C ASP A 59 9.61 -9.62 0.57
N LEU A 60 8.48 -9.41 1.24
CA LEU A 60 8.37 -8.52 2.39
C LEU A 60 8.39 -9.38 3.65
N THR A 61 9.55 -9.42 4.32
CA THR A 61 9.76 -10.33 5.45
C THR A 61 9.65 -9.61 6.79
N GLU A 62 9.40 -10.36 7.86
CA GLU A 62 9.25 -9.80 9.22
C GLU A 62 10.52 -9.12 9.75
N GLU A 63 11.69 -9.45 9.20
CA GLU A 63 12.97 -8.82 9.56
C GLU A 63 13.14 -7.45 8.90
N THR A 64 12.49 -7.23 7.75
CA THR A 64 12.71 -6.06 6.89
C THR A 64 11.52 -5.10 6.88
N PHE A 65 10.31 -5.60 7.12
CA PHE A 65 9.07 -4.84 7.12
C PHE A 65 8.18 -5.21 8.30
N GLU A 66 7.19 -4.37 8.57
CA GLU A 66 6.11 -4.63 9.52
C GLU A 66 4.88 -3.77 9.18
N THR A 67 3.71 -4.11 9.73
CA THR A 67 2.54 -3.23 9.64
C THR A 67 2.53 -2.21 10.78
N ALA A 68 2.43 -0.93 10.43
CA ALA A 68 2.16 0.14 11.38
C ALA A 68 0.66 0.28 11.69
N HIS A 69 -0.21 -0.26 10.82
CA HIS A 69 -1.64 0.00 10.90
C HIS A 69 -2.30 -0.86 11.98
N GLY A 70 -2.75 -0.23 13.06
CA GLY A 70 -3.27 -0.93 14.25
C GLY A 70 -4.57 -1.71 14.04
N GLY A 71 -5.27 -1.46 12.93
CA GLY A 71 -6.46 -2.21 12.51
C GLY A 71 -6.24 -3.41 11.58
N TYR A 72 -5.01 -3.71 11.14
CA TYR A 72 -4.70 -4.92 10.37
C TYR A 72 -4.05 -5.97 11.27
N ASP A 73 -4.29 -7.25 10.97
CA ASP A 73 -3.61 -8.35 11.63
C ASP A 73 -2.15 -8.45 11.11
N PRO A 74 -1.13 -8.24 11.98
CA PRO A 74 0.27 -8.29 11.60
C PRO A 74 0.80 -9.69 11.31
N VAL A 75 0.06 -10.77 11.65
CA VAL A 75 0.54 -12.14 11.50
C VAL A 75 0.73 -12.56 10.03
N TYR A 76 -0.02 -11.94 9.12
CA TYR A 76 0.00 -12.26 7.68
C TYR A 76 0.42 -11.08 6.81
N ALA A 77 0.93 -10.00 7.39
CA ALA A 77 1.23 -8.73 6.73
C ALA A 77 2.72 -8.40 6.77
#